data_AF-A0AAD6JVZ5-F1
#
_entry.id   AF-A0AAD6JVZ5-F1
#
_cell.length_a   1.000
_cell.length_b   1.000
_cell.length_c   1.000
_cell.angle_alpha   90.00
_cell.angle_beta   90.00
_cell.angle_gamma   90.00
#
_symmetry.space_group_name_H-M   'P 1'
#
loop_
_entity.id
_entity.type
_entity.pdbx_description
1 polymer ?
#
loop_
_entity_poly.entity_id
_entity_poly.type
_entity_poly.pdbx_seq_one_letter_code
_entity_poly.pdbx_strand_id
1 'polypeptide(L)'
;MEGEGSLSEMAFTEIETSADSIENSVIFHVIKSVLGFVLYMHQQIPSIFQDISLEFDSLQTEYKDLASVRRNHISRMREVKHGIRRLEKLVNTVGGLESALQLIISEVLCIEEVILVLGASPIRPQHVYELCFSRGNVVPRDDDGFAKSKVAEGLSRKAVRALISKGAGSSSYPDCAFQAAN
;
A
#
# COMPACT_ATOMS: atom_id res chain seq x y z
N MET A 1 32.01 20.78 23.39
CA MET A 1 30.54 20.93 23.35
C MET A 1 30.04 19.86 22.39
N GLU A 2 29.80 18.68 22.94
CA GLU A 2 29.23 17.55 22.22
C GLU A 2 27.71 17.77 22.19
N GLY A 3 27.15 17.91 20.99
CA GLY A 3 25.71 17.96 20.82
C GLY A 3 25.17 16.53 20.84
N GLU A 4 24.62 16.13 21.98
CA GLU A 4 23.68 15.02 22.07
C GLU A 4 22.48 15.36 21.18
N GLY A 5 22.54 14.92 19.92
CA GLY A 5 21.35 14.84 19.08
C GLY A 5 20.44 13.79 19.72
N SER A 6 19.33 14.25 20.31
CA SER A 6 18.28 13.35 20.77
C SER A 6 17.80 12.53 19.58
N LEU A 7 18.22 11.28 19.50
CA LEU A 7 17.47 10.24 18.81
C LEU A 7 16.10 10.24 19.48
N SER A 8 15.12 10.88 18.85
CA SER A 8 13.73 10.77 19.24
C SER A 8 13.44 9.28 19.35
N GLU A 9 13.12 8.79 20.55
CA GLU A 9 12.56 7.45 20.73
C GLU A 9 11.44 7.28 19.69
N MET A 10 11.66 6.41 18.71
CA MET A 10 10.63 6.07 17.73
C MET A 10 9.55 5.30 18.49
N ALA A 11 8.54 6.04 18.96
CA ALA A 11 7.44 5.45 19.71
C ALA A 11 6.56 4.64 18.74
N PHE A 12 6.81 3.32 18.69
CA PHE A 12 5.97 2.37 17.98
C PHE A 12 4.51 2.50 18.42
N THR A 13 3.58 2.51 17.46
CA THR A 13 2.15 2.40 17.78
C THR A 13 1.75 0.96 17.69
N GLU A 14 1.37 0.40 18.83
CA GLU A 14 0.89 -0.96 18.95
C GLU A 14 -0.51 -1.11 18.35
N ILE A 15 -0.70 -2.09 17.47
CA ILE A 15 -1.99 -2.40 16.85
C ILE A 15 -2.37 -3.84 17.16
N GLU A 16 -3.28 -3.98 18.12
CA GLU A 16 -3.80 -5.28 18.53
C GLU A 16 -4.77 -5.88 17.51
N THR A 17 -4.69 -7.19 17.33
CA THR A 17 -5.62 -8.02 16.56
C THR A 17 -6.32 -9.02 17.46
N SER A 18 -7.59 -9.32 17.20
CA SER A 18 -8.32 -10.37 17.91
C SER A 18 -8.06 -11.77 17.32
N ALA A 19 -7.15 -11.88 16.36
CA ALA A 19 -6.81 -13.13 15.69
C ALA A 19 -5.60 -13.77 16.40
N ASP A 20 -5.66 -15.07 16.63
CA ASP A 20 -4.60 -15.81 17.35
C ASP A 20 -3.26 -15.83 16.60
N SER A 21 -3.28 -15.59 15.29
CA SER A 21 -2.10 -15.47 14.44
C SER A 21 -2.35 -14.55 13.25
N ILE A 22 -1.26 -14.04 12.66
CA ILE A 22 -1.29 -13.21 11.46
C ILE A 22 -0.80 -14.05 10.28
N GLU A 23 -1.72 -14.33 9.35
CA GLU A 23 -1.41 -15.04 8.11
C GLU A 23 -0.66 -14.16 7.10
N ASN A 24 0.05 -14.80 6.18
CA ASN A 24 0.74 -14.15 5.06
C ASN A 24 -0.21 -13.31 4.18
N SER A 25 -1.46 -13.78 4.00
CA SER A 25 -2.52 -13.05 3.30
C SER A 25 -2.81 -11.71 3.97
N VAL A 26 -2.89 -11.70 5.30
CA VAL A 26 -3.14 -10.50 6.12
C VAL A 26 -1.97 -9.53 6.01
N ILE A 27 -0.74 -10.02 6.15
CA ILE A 27 0.49 -9.22 6.01
C ILE A 27 0.51 -8.50 4.66
N PHE A 28 0.27 -9.23 3.57
CA PHE A 28 0.22 -8.68 2.21
C PHE A 28 -0.78 -7.52 2.08
N HIS A 29 -2.02 -7.71 2.54
CA HIS A 29 -3.06 -6.69 2.42
C HIS A 29 -2.81 -5.48 3.32
N VAL A 30 -2.19 -5.66 4.49
CA VAL A 30 -1.78 -4.56 5.37
C VAL A 30 -0.68 -3.75 4.70
N ILE A 31 0.39 -4.40 4.20
CA ILE A 31 1.48 -3.71 3.47
C ILE A 31 0.92 -2.95 2.27
N LYS A 32 0.09 -3.60 1.44
CA LYS A 32 -0.53 -2.98 0.27
C LYS A 32 -1.35 -1.73 0.65
N SER A 33 -2.13 -1.81 1.73
CA SER A 33 -2.96 -0.69 2.18
C SER A 33 -2.12 0.47 2.73
N VAL A 34 -1.09 0.17 3.54
CA VAL A 34 -0.18 1.18 4.08
C VAL A 34 0.62 1.83 2.96
N LEU A 35 1.16 1.05 2.03
CA LEU A 35 1.88 1.56 0.87
C LEU A 35 1.02 2.51 0.03
N GLY A 36 -0.20 2.09 -0.31
CA GLY A 36 -1.12 2.93 -1.09
C GLY A 36 -1.47 4.23 -0.36
N PHE A 37 -1.68 4.17 0.95
CA PHE A 37 -1.92 5.35 1.77
C PHE A 37 -0.69 6.28 1.80
N VAL A 38 0.49 5.76 2.10
CA VAL A 38 1.73 6.53 2.20
C VAL A 38 2.06 7.22 0.87
N LEU A 39 1.98 6.50 -0.25
CA LEU A 39 2.21 7.07 -1.59
C LEU A 39 1.20 8.17 -1.92
N TYR A 40 -0.06 7.99 -1.56
CA TYR A 40 -1.10 8.99 -1.78
C TYR A 40 -0.87 10.25 -0.93
N MET A 41 -0.57 10.08 0.36
CA MET A 41 -0.30 11.20 1.26
C MET A 41 0.92 12.02 0.84
N HIS A 42 1.95 11.37 0.31
CA HIS A 42 3.16 12.02 -0.23
C HIS A 42 3.02 12.45 -1.70
N GLN A 43 1.81 12.44 -2.25
CA GLN A 43 1.49 12.88 -3.62
C GLN A 43 2.28 12.16 -4.71
N GLN A 44 2.72 10.92 -4.46
CA GLN A 44 3.39 10.08 -5.44
C GLN A 44 2.41 9.45 -6.44
N ILE A 45 1.14 9.31 -6.04
CA ILE A 45 0.04 8.78 -6.85
C ILE A 45 -1.20 9.69 -6.76
N PRO A 46 -2.04 9.73 -7.80
CA PRO A 46 -3.18 10.65 -7.86
C PRO A 46 -4.36 10.26 -6.94
N SER A 47 -4.48 8.99 -6.59
CA SER A 47 -5.52 8.44 -5.71
C SER A 47 -5.07 7.06 -5.18
N ILE A 48 -5.86 6.44 -4.30
CA ILE A 48 -5.55 5.10 -3.78
C ILE A 48 -5.67 4.04 -4.89
N PHE A 49 -4.92 2.94 -4.77
CA PHE A 49 -4.84 1.90 -5.80
C PHE A 49 -6.20 1.36 -6.25
N GLN A 50 -7.16 1.22 -5.33
CA GLN A 50 -8.52 0.75 -5.66
C GLN A 50 -9.24 1.70 -6.61
N ASP A 51 -9.16 3.01 -6.36
CA ASP A 51 -9.84 4.01 -7.19
C ASP A 51 -9.18 4.14 -8.56
N ILE A 52 -7.84 4.03 -8.62
CA ILE A 52 -7.09 4.03 -9.89
C ILE A 52 -7.53 2.86 -10.78
N SER A 53 -7.63 1.66 -10.22
CA SER A 53 -8.07 0.49 -10.97
C SER A 53 -9.52 0.65 -11.47
N LEU A 54 -10.42 1.17 -10.64
CA LEU A 54 -11.80 1.44 -11.04
C LEU A 54 -11.91 2.49 -12.14
N GLU A 55 -11.13 3.58 -12.06
CA GLU A 55 -11.07 4.60 -13.13
C GLU A 55 -10.56 3.98 -14.43
N PHE A 56 -9.51 3.16 -14.36
CA PHE A 56 -8.94 2.49 -15.53
C PHE A 56 -9.93 1.52 -16.20
N ASP A 57 -10.60 0.67 -15.42
CA ASP A 57 -11.59 -0.29 -15.93
C ASP A 57 -12.81 0.42 -16.54
N SER A 58 -13.24 1.53 -15.93
CA SER A 58 -14.30 2.39 -16.46
C SER A 58 -13.90 2.96 -17.83
N LEU A 59 -12.69 3.49 -17.97
CA LEU A 59 -12.18 4.01 -19.24
C LEU A 59 -12.05 2.92 -20.31
N GLN A 60 -11.60 1.72 -19.95
CA GLN A 60 -11.52 0.58 -20.86
C GLN A 60 -12.91 0.16 -21.37
N THR A 61 -13.88 0.12 -20.46
CA THR A 61 -15.28 -0.20 -20.79
C THR A 61 -15.87 0.86 -21.72
N GLU A 62 -15.72 2.14 -21.38
CA GLU A 62 -16.18 3.24 -22.21
C GLU A 62 -15.55 3.21 -23.60
N TYR A 63 -14.24 2.96 -23.70
CA TYR A 63 -13.57 2.85 -24.99
C TYR A 63 -14.14 1.73 -25.85
N LYS A 64 -14.41 0.57 -25.26
CA LYS A 64 -15.00 -0.59 -25.95
C LYS A 64 -16.40 -0.27 -26.48
N ASP A 65 -17.21 0.42 -25.67
CA ASP A 65 -18.57 0.82 -26.05
C ASP A 65 -18.53 1.85 -27.20
N LEU A 66 -17.70 2.88 -27.10
CA LEU A 66 -17.54 3.89 -28.15
C LEU A 66 -16.99 3.30 -29.45
N ALA A 67 -16.09 2.31 -29.36
CA ALA A 67 -15.53 1.61 -30.52
C ALA A 67 -16.59 0.78 -31.29
N SER A 68 -17.71 0.44 -30.65
CA SER A 68 -18.84 -0.26 -31.29
C SER A 68 -19.81 0.69 -32.02
N VAL A 69 -19.94 1.96 -31.59
CA VAL A 69 -20.88 2.97 -32.13
C VAL A 69 -20.16 4.03 -32.99
N ARG A 70 -19.06 3.63 -33.66
CA ARG A 70 -17.96 4.47 -34.24
C ARG A 70 -18.28 5.82 -34.90
N ARG A 71 -19.48 6.06 -35.44
CA ARG A 71 -19.72 7.16 -36.38
C ARG A 71 -19.75 8.57 -35.76
N ASN A 72 -20.03 8.73 -34.46
CA ASN A 72 -20.29 10.06 -33.87
C ASN A 72 -19.42 10.45 -32.65
N HIS A 73 -18.47 9.61 -32.22
CA HIS A 73 -17.76 9.80 -30.94
C HIS A 73 -16.23 9.93 -31.05
N ILE A 74 -15.71 10.40 -32.19
CA ILE A 74 -14.26 10.46 -32.44
C ILE A 74 -13.52 11.35 -31.42
N SER A 75 -14.08 12.50 -31.04
CA SER A 75 -13.47 13.39 -30.04
C SER A 75 -13.38 12.71 -28.67
N ARG A 76 -14.51 12.16 -28.19
CA ARG A 76 -14.58 11.43 -26.92
C ARG A 76 -13.65 10.22 -26.89
N MET A 77 -13.59 9.46 -27.98
CA MET A 77 -12.70 8.32 -28.10
C MET A 77 -11.21 8.71 -27.96
N ARG A 78 -10.82 9.92 -28.41
CA ARG A 78 -9.45 10.44 -28.22
C ARG A 78 -9.18 10.77 -26.75
N GLU A 79 -10.14 11.39 -26.06
CA GLU A 79 -10.03 11.70 -24.62
C GLU A 79 -9.89 10.43 -23.78
N VAL A 80 -10.78 9.46 -23.98
CA VAL A 80 -10.75 8.18 -23.26
C VAL A 80 -9.43 7.45 -23.52
N LYS A 81 -8.98 7.39 -24.78
CA LYS A 81 -7.68 6.78 -25.13
C LYS A 81 -6.49 7.49 -24.49
N HIS A 82 -6.58 8.80 -24.27
CA HIS A 82 -5.55 9.54 -23.54
C HIS A 82 -5.57 9.20 -22.05
N GLY A 83 -6.76 9.13 -21.44
CA GLY A 83 -6.94 8.70 -20.05
C GLY A 83 -6.39 7.30 -19.77
N ILE A 84 -6.68 6.33 -20.65
CA ILE A 84 -6.12 4.97 -20.57
C ILE A 84 -4.60 5.02 -20.55
N ARG A 85 -3.97 5.68 -21.54
CA ARG A 85 -2.50 5.75 -21.62
C ARG A 85 -1.87 6.44 -20.41
N ARG A 86 -2.57 7.42 -19.82
CA ARG A 86 -2.11 8.13 -18.62
C ARG A 86 -2.01 7.18 -17.42
N LEU A 87 -3.01 6.32 -17.23
CA LEU A 87 -3.09 5.41 -16.08
C LEU A 87 -2.41 4.06 -16.30
N GLU A 88 -2.32 3.59 -17.54
CA GLU A 88 -1.82 2.26 -17.92
C GLU A 88 -0.46 1.93 -17.29
N LYS A 89 0.50 2.87 -17.36
CA LYS A 89 1.82 2.67 -16.75
C LYS A 89 1.73 2.50 -15.24
N LEU A 90 0.89 3.29 -14.58
CA LEU A 90 0.71 3.24 -13.13
C LEU A 90 0.04 1.93 -12.71
N VAL A 91 -1.07 1.55 -13.36
CA VAL A 91 -1.77 0.28 -13.08
C VAL A 91 -0.85 -0.91 -13.28
N ASN A 92 -0.08 -0.94 -14.37
CA ASN A 92 0.87 -2.03 -14.64
C ASN A 92 2.00 -2.08 -13.60
N THR A 93 2.50 -0.92 -13.16
CA THR A 93 3.54 -0.85 -12.12
C THR A 93 3.01 -1.33 -10.77
N VAL A 94 1.81 -0.90 -10.39
CA VAL A 94 1.14 -1.35 -9.15
C VAL A 94 0.88 -2.85 -9.21
N GLY A 95 0.35 -3.36 -10.32
CA GLY A 95 0.12 -4.79 -10.51
C GLY A 95 1.41 -5.62 -10.42
N GLY A 96 2.49 -5.15 -11.05
CA GLY A 96 3.81 -5.80 -10.95
C GLY A 96 4.37 -5.79 -9.53
N LEU A 97 4.20 -4.68 -8.80
CA LEU A 97 4.58 -4.59 -7.39
C LEU A 97 3.77 -5.52 -6.50
N GLU A 98 2.45 -5.59 -6.71
CA GLU A 98 1.57 -6.52 -5.99
C GLU A 98 1.98 -7.98 -6.23
N SER A 99 2.25 -8.36 -7.48
CA SER A 99 2.76 -9.70 -7.80
C SER A 99 4.11 -9.98 -7.16
N ALA A 100 5.05 -9.03 -7.19
CA ALA A 100 6.35 -9.18 -6.54
C ALA A 100 6.22 -9.34 -5.02
N LEU A 101 5.37 -8.54 -4.37
CA LEU A 101 5.08 -8.66 -2.95
C LEU A 101 4.44 -10.02 -2.61
N GLN A 102 3.49 -10.49 -3.42
CA GLN A 102 2.89 -11.82 -3.23
C GLN A 102 3.94 -12.93 -3.31
N LEU A 103 4.86 -12.86 -4.28
CA LEU A 103 5.95 -13.84 -4.43
C LEU A 103 6.87 -13.83 -3.20
N ILE A 104 7.33 -12.64 -2.78
CA ILE A 104 8.20 -12.50 -1.59
C ILE A 104 7.52 -13.08 -0.35
N ILE A 105 6.26 -12.71 -0.11
CA ILE A 105 5.51 -13.16 1.08
C ILE A 105 5.18 -14.66 0.99
N SER A 106 5.05 -15.23 -0.21
CA SER A 106 4.83 -16.67 -0.38
C SER A 106 6.09 -17.49 -0.12
N GLU A 107 7.26 -16.95 -0.43
CA GLU A 107 8.55 -17.65 -0.30
C GLU A 107 9.21 -17.42 1.07
N VAL A 108 9.08 -16.21 1.63
CA VAL A 108 9.65 -15.85 2.92
C VAL A 108 8.72 -16.30 4.03
N LEU A 109 9.11 -17.38 4.70
CA LEU A 109 8.28 -18.00 5.73
C LEU A 109 8.17 -17.18 7.02
N CYS A 110 8.85 -16.05 7.20
CA CYS A 110 8.84 -15.23 8.43
C CYS A 110 9.16 -13.74 8.15
N ILE A 111 8.21 -12.98 7.61
CA ILE A 111 8.38 -11.52 7.53
C ILE A 111 8.11 -10.92 8.91
N GLU A 112 9.17 -10.47 9.56
CA GLU A 112 9.13 -9.80 10.87
C GLU A 112 8.98 -8.29 10.73
N GLU A 113 9.57 -7.71 9.68
CA GLU A 113 9.66 -6.28 9.50
C GLU A 113 9.61 -5.90 8.02
N VAL A 114 8.90 -4.81 7.72
CA VAL A 114 8.88 -4.18 6.40
C VAL A 114 9.14 -2.70 6.56
N ILE A 115 10.19 -2.22 5.89
CA ILE A 115 10.57 -0.81 5.88
C ILE A 115 10.21 -0.21 4.52
N LEU A 116 9.37 0.82 4.53
CA LEU A 116 9.06 1.65 3.39
C LEU A 116 9.84 2.97 3.48
N VAL A 117 10.75 3.16 2.53
CA VAL A 117 11.59 4.35 2.43
C VAL A 117 11.12 5.22 1.27
N LEU A 118 10.80 6.48 1.56
CA LEU A 118 10.54 7.52 0.57
C LEU A 118 11.65 8.56 0.59
N GLY A 119 12.22 8.88 -0.57
CA GLY A 119 13.28 9.87 -0.71
C GLY A 119 14.05 9.71 -2.02
N ALA A 120 15.11 10.50 -2.20
CA ALA A 120 15.93 10.46 -3.41
C ALA A 120 16.76 9.16 -3.52
N SER A 121 17.05 8.52 -2.40
CA SER A 121 17.84 7.28 -2.31
C SER A 121 17.62 6.63 -0.94
N PRO A 122 17.79 5.31 -0.81
CA PRO A 122 17.83 4.65 0.50
C PRO A 122 18.89 5.25 1.46
N ILE A 123 19.96 5.84 0.92
CA ILE A 123 21.02 6.51 1.71
C ILE A 123 20.59 7.90 2.20
N ARG A 124 19.60 8.51 1.54
CA ARG A 124 19.07 9.85 1.87
C ARG A 124 17.53 9.78 1.95
N PRO A 125 16.99 9.05 2.94
CA PRO A 125 15.55 8.97 3.14
C PRO A 125 15.00 10.35 3.54
N GLN A 126 13.79 10.65 3.08
CA GLN A 126 12.99 11.79 3.54
C GLN A 126 11.93 11.35 4.54
N HIS A 127 11.35 10.17 4.33
CA HIS A 127 10.40 9.55 5.23
C HIS A 127 10.64 8.05 5.32
N VAL A 128 10.70 7.54 6.54
CA VAL A 128 10.78 6.11 6.82
C VAL A 128 9.53 5.66 7.57
N TYR A 129 8.90 4.60 7.04
CA TYR A 129 7.77 3.92 7.66
C TYR A 129 8.15 2.46 7.91
N GLU A 130 8.08 2.05 9.16
CA GLU A 130 8.38 0.68 9.56
C GLU A 130 7.09 -0.03 9.96
N LEU A 131 6.93 -1.28 9.52
CA LEU A 131 5.85 -2.17 9.93
C LEU A 131 6.46 -3.44 10.51
N CYS A 132 6.33 -3.63 11.82
CA CYS A 132 6.71 -4.88 12.47
C CYS A 132 5.48 -5.79 12.64
N PHE A 133 5.68 -7.09 12.42
CA PHE A 133 4.66 -8.13 12.58
C PHE A 133 5.12 -9.13 13.63
N SER A 134 4.60 -9.04 14.84
CA SER A 134 4.80 -10.10 15.84
C SER A 134 3.95 -11.32 15.48
N ARG A 135 4.53 -12.51 15.49
CA ARG A 135 3.80 -13.74 15.16
C ARG A 135 3.16 -14.40 16.38
N GLY A 136 1.94 -14.88 16.20
CA GLY A 136 1.37 -16.02 16.91
C GLY A 136 1.78 -17.35 16.25
N ASN A 137 1.23 -18.48 16.72
CA ASN A 137 1.58 -19.82 16.20
C ASN A 137 1.46 -19.92 14.67
N VAL A 138 2.45 -20.55 14.03
CA VAL A 138 2.50 -20.75 12.58
C VAL A 138 1.40 -21.73 12.16
N VAL A 139 0.33 -21.22 11.57
CA VAL A 139 -0.69 -22.04 10.92
C VAL A 139 -0.18 -22.46 9.54
N PRO A 140 -0.29 -23.75 9.14
CA PRO A 140 0.12 -24.20 7.82
C PRO A 140 -0.58 -23.41 6.71
N ARG A 141 0.14 -23.26 5.60
CA ARG A 141 -0.30 -22.59 4.38
C ARG A 141 -1.67 -23.15 3.92
N ASP A 142 -2.73 -22.40 4.15
CA ASP A 142 -4.01 -22.65 3.47
C ASP A 142 -3.85 -22.25 2.00
N ASP A 143 -4.43 -23.07 1.12
CA ASP A 143 -4.42 -22.95 -0.35
C ASP A 143 -5.26 -21.75 -0.86
N ASP A 144 -5.72 -20.90 0.06
CA ASP A 144 -6.58 -19.75 -0.23
C ASP A 144 -5.72 -18.56 -0.69
N GLY A 145 -5.64 -18.38 -2.01
CA GLY A 145 -4.77 -17.41 -2.65
C GLY A 145 -5.07 -15.97 -2.23
N PHE A 146 -4.26 -15.39 -1.32
CA PHE A 146 -4.22 -13.97 -0.93
C PHE A 146 -5.57 -13.23 -0.95
N ALA A 147 -6.67 -13.91 -0.62
CA ALA A 147 -8.00 -13.31 -0.62
C ALA A 147 -8.08 -12.30 0.52
N LYS A 148 -8.81 -11.21 0.30
CA LYS A 148 -8.89 -10.14 1.31
C LYS A 148 -9.83 -10.56 2.43
N SER A 149 -9.26 -10.93 3.58
CA SER A 149 -10.02 -11.33 4.78
C SER A 149 -10.54 -10.11 5.57
N LYS A 150 -11.53 -10.35 6.44
CA LYS A 150 -12.05 -9.30 7.35
C LYS A 150 -11.02 -8.84 8.38
N VAL A 151 -10.14 -9.74 8.81
CA VAL A 151 -9.00 -9.44 9.68
C VAL A 151 -8.05 -8.46 8.99
N ALA A 152 -7.69 -8.76 7.73
CA ALA A 152 -6.85 -7.89 6.92
C ALA A 152 -7.46 -6.49 6.72
N GLU A 153 -8.76 -6.42 6.44
CA GLU A 153 -9.48 -5.15 6.29
C GLU A 153 -9.48 -4.33 7.59
N GLY A 154 -9.74 -5.00 8.73
CA GLY A 154 -9.72 -4.38 10.05
C GLY A 154 -8.35 -3.82 10.41
N LEU A 155 -7.30 -4.64 10.27
CA LEU A 155 -5.92 -4.25 10.54
C LEU A 155 -5.43 -3.14 9.62
N SER A 156 -5.72 -3.23 8.31
CA SER A 156 -5.37 -2.18 7.35
C SER A 156 -5.94 -0.81 7.76
N ARG A 157 -7.20 -0.77 8.20
CA ARG A 157 -7.80 0.48 8.70
C ARG A 157 -7.17 0.97 9.99
N LYS A 158 -6.87 0.07 10.93
CA LYS A 158 -6.19 0.45 12.18
C LYS A 158 -4.80 1.03 11.88
N ALA A 159 -4.03 0.38 11.00
CA ALA A 159 -2.71 0.84 10.57
C ALA A 159 -2.75 2.23 9.93
N VAL A 160 -3.65 2.44 8.96
CA VAL A 160 -3.83 3.76 8.33
C VAL A 160 -4.28 4.82 9.34
N ARG A 161 -5.20 4.50 10.26
CA ARG A 161 -5.61 5.46 11.31
C ARG A 161 -4.47 5.80 12.25
N ALA A 162 -3.65 4.82 12.62
CA ALA A 162 -2.48 5.04 13.47
C ALA A 162 -1.48 5.97 12.78
N LEU A 163 -1.21 5.77 11.49
CA LEU A 163 -0.41 6.67 10.65
C LEU A 163 -0.94 8.11 10.64
N ILE A 164 -2.25 8.28 10.45
CA ILE A 164 -2.90 9.60 10.47
C ILE A 164 -2.76 10.25 11.85
N SER A 165 -3.09 9.52 12.93
CA SER A 165 -3.03 10.03 14.31
C SER A 165 -1.62 10.42 14.74
N LYS A 166 -0.62 9.72 14.20
CA LYS A 166 0.77 10.08 14.36
C LYS A 166 1.05 11.38 13.62
N GLY A 167 0.63 11.50 12.36
CA GLY A 167 0.72 12.75 11.59
C GLY A 167 1.41 12.55 10.24
N ALA A 168 1.37 11.32 9.72
CA ALA A 168 1.89 10.96 8.41
C ALA A 168 1.30 11.89 7.33
N GLY A 169 2.17 12.50 6.53
CA GLY A 169 1.81 13.46 5.47
C GLY A 169 1.73 14.92 5.93
N SER A 170 2.00 15.24 7.20
CA SER A 170 2.19 16.63 7.64
C SER A 170 3.60 17.12 7.32
N SER A 171 3.74 18.39 6.98
CA SER A 171 5.04 19.03 6.65
C SER A 171 6.01 19.14 7.83
N SER A 172 5.58 18.72 9.03
CA SER A 172 6.32 18.86 10.30
C SER A 172 6.73 17.51 10.89
N TYR A 173 6.69 16.43 10.10
CA TYR A 173 6.83 15.06 10.61
C TYR A 173 8.27 14.52 10.55
N PRO A 174 8.94 14.28 11.70
CA PRO A 174 10.08 13.37 11.76
C PRO A 174 9.56 11.92 11.87
N ASP A 175 10.32 10.98 11.33
CA ASP A 175 10.02 9.54 11.08
C ASP A 175 9.11 8.81 12.10
N CYS A 176 8.28 7.85 11.61
CA CYS A 176 7.42 7.02 12.46
C CYS A 176 7.51 5.53 12.11
N ALA A 177 7.79 4.71 13.13
CA ALA A 177 7.73 3.26 13.10
C ALA A 177 6.43 2.71 13.72
N PHE A 178 5.92 1.58 13.23
CA PHE A 178 4.73 0.86 13.73
C PHE A 178 5.06 -0.58 14.11
N GLN A 179 4.48 -1.07 15.20
CA GLN A 179 4.63 -2.45 15.67
C GLN A 179 3.23 -3.04 15.84
N ALA A 180 2.87 -4.09 15.11
CA ALA A 180 1.65 -4.84 15.37
C ALA A 180 1.97 -5.92 16.41
N ALA A 181 1.14 -6.01 17.46
CA ALA A 181 1.26 -6.97 18.55
C ALA A 181 0.00 -7.83 18.69
N ASN A 182 0.17 -9.01 19.29
CA ASN A 182 -0.90 -9.93 19.66
C ASN A 182 -1.46 -9.61 21.05
#